data_AF-A0A6A6GVX7-F1
#
_entry.id   AF-A0A6A6GVX7-F1
#
_cell.length_a   1.000
_cell.length_b   1.000
_cell.length_c   1.000
_cell.angle_alpha   90.00
_cell.angle_beta   90.00
_cell.angle_gamma   90.00
#
_symmetry.space_group_name_H-M   'P 1'
#
loop_
_entity.id
_entity.type
_entity.pdbx_description
1 polymer ?
#
loop_
_entity_poly.entity_id
_entity_poly.type
_entity_poly.pdbx_seq_one_letter_code
_entity_poly.pdbx_strand_id
1 'polypeptide(L)'
;EIRSLRDDIEKKLEILLRNLPDRFKEVIKDIRTSLDSLFTKWPLTLSHEDLTEMNVLINPSTGHLTGIVDWNNARIVPFGLGLYGVESFLGTMENNGWKYYSNVEQIRVTFQELLRTAMAKNLPDLSEAEAHSKLMLAKRLGFLLHYGFVFGDGDGERPVKEGDRNMMYLEAFLL
;
A
#
# COMPACT_ATOMS: atom_id res chain seq x y z
N GLU A 1 19.57 -9.84 2.63
CA GLU A 1 18.33 -9.89 1.84
C GLU A 1 17.09 -9.57 2.68
N ILE A 2 16.60 -10.43 3.58
CA ILE A 2 15.39 -10.13 4.39
C ILE A 2 15.63 -9.10 5.51
N ARG A 3 16.71 -9.26 6.31
CA ARG A 3 17.03 -8.29 7.38
C ARG A 3 17.25 -6.89 6.84
N SER A 4 17.94 -6.78 5.69
CA SER A 4 18.15 -5.49 5.01
C SER A 4 16.83 -4.81 4.66
N LEU A 5 15.88 -5.54 4.08
CA LEU A 5 14.56 -4.98 3.74
C LEU A 5 13.80 -4.49 4.98
N ARG A 6 13.77 -5.31 6.03
CA ARG A 6 13.12 -4.94 7.30
C ARG A 6 13.74 -3.69 7.90
N ASP A 7 15.07 -3.62 7.93
CA ASP A 7 15.82 -2.49 8.47
C ASP A 7 15.61 -1.22 7.63
N ASP A 8 15.50 -1.35 6.30
CA ASP A 8 15.23 -0.22 5.41
C ASP A 8 13.81 0.32 5.58
N ILE A 9 12.82 -0.55 5.76
CA ILE A 9 11.46 -0.14 6.11
C ILE A 9 11.44 0.55 7.47
N GLU A 10 12.12 0.00 8.48
CA GLU A 10 12.18 0.61 9.81
C GLU A 10 12.81 2.00 9.77
N LYS A 11 13.90 2.19 9.02
CA LYS A 11 14.51 3.52 8.79
C LYS A 11 13.53 4.48 8.13
N LYS A 12 12.79 4.05 7.10
CA LYS A 12 11.77 4.89 6.45
C LYS A 12 10.67 5.28 7.46
N LEU A 13 10.20 4.35 8.28
CA LEU A 13 9.22 4.64 9.33
C LEU A 13 9.74 5.61 10.39
N GLU A 14 11.01 5.53 10.78
CA GLU A 14 11.63 6.51 11.68
C GLU A 14 11.71 7.91 11.09
N ILE A 15 12.08 8.00 9.81
CA ILE A 15 12.09 9.27 9.08
C ILE A 15 10.69 9.88 9.06
N LEU A 16 9.67 9.09 8.73
CA LEU A 16 8.28 9.55 8.69
C LEU A 16 7.78 9.95 10.08
N LEU A 17 8.09 9.19 11.14
CA LEU A 17 7.69 9.51 12.51
C LEU A 17 8.25 10.86 13.00
N ARG A 18 9.45 11.23 12.53
CA ARG A 18 10.11 12.49 12.90
C ARG A 18 9.60 13.70 12.10
N ASN A 19 9.12 13.49 10.88
CA ASN A 19 8.85 14.57 9.94
C ASN A 19 7.36 14.79 9.65
N LEU A 20 6.51 13.77 9.82
CA LEU A 20 5.07 13.91 9.60
C LEU A 20 4.38 14.64 10.76
N PRO A 21 3.24 15.31 10.48
CA PRO A 21 2.41 15.94 11.51
C PRO A 21 1.95 14.96 12.60
N ASP A 22 1.67 15.49 13.80
CA ASP A 22 1.31 14.70 14.98
C ASP A 22 0.15 13.73 14.77
N ARG A 23 -0.82 14.10 13.90
CA ARG A 23 -1.97 13.26 13.54
C ARG A 23 -1.60 11.89 12.98
N PHE A 24 -0.40 11.72 12.40
CA PHE A 24 0.07 10.43 11.88
C PHE A 24 0.92 9.63 12.87
N LYS A 25 1.31 10.19 14.02
CA LYS A 25 2.28 9.53 14.91
C LYS A 25 1.76 8.21 15.46
N GLU A 26 0.48 8.13 15.81
CA GLU A 26 -0.11 6.89 16.33
C GLU A 26 -0.16 5.77 15.28
N VAL A 27 -0.62 6.07 14.05
CA VAL A 27 -0.60 5.06 12.97
C VAL A 27 0.81 4.58 12.65
N ILE A 28 1.82 5.45 12.66
CA ILE A 28 3.21 5.05 12.41
C ILE A 28 3.73 4.16 13.55
N LYS A 29 3.43 4.49 14.82
CA LYS A 29 3.82 3.67 15.97
C LYS A 29 3.17 2.29 15.93
N ASP A 30 1.87 2.22 15.63
CA ASP A 30 1.15 0.95 15.50
C ASP A 30 1.76 0.04 14.44
N ILE A 31 2.07 0.62 13.27
CA ILE A 31 2.72 -0.10 12.16
C ILE A 31 4.10 -0.60 12.59
N ARG A 32 4.92 0.25 13.23
CA ARG A 32 6.26 -0.12 13.71
C ARG A 32 6.22 -1.25 14.74
N THR A 33 5.35 -1.16 15.74
CA THR A 33 5.19 -2.19 16.77
C THR A 33 4.83 -3.56 16.18
N SER A 34 4.09 -3.56 15.07
CA SER A 34 3.64 -4.80 14.41
C SER A 34 4.52 -5.24 13.25
N LEU A 35 5.55 -4.49 12.88
CA LEU A 35 6.33 -4.66 11.64
C LEU A 35 6.90 -6.08 11.50
N ASP A 36 7.47 -6.63 12.57
CA ASP A 36 8.12 -7.95 12.54
C ASP A 36 7.15 -9.10 12.20
N SER A 37 5.84 -8.89 12.41
CA SER A 37 4.81 -9.87 12.02
C SER A 37 4.70 -10.06 10.50
N LEU A 38 5.05 -9.04 9.70
CA LEU A 38 5.10 -9.13 8.23
C LEU A 38 6.32 -9.89 7.71
N PHE A 39 7.30 -10.16 8.57
CA PHE A 39 8.48 -10.95 8.27
C PHE A 39 8.44 -12.34 8.90
N THR A 40 7.34 -12.69 9.57
CA THR A 40 7.13 -13.97 10.25
C THR A 40 5.89 -14.65 9.69
N LYS A 41 6.08 -15.75 8.94
CA LYS A 41 4.99 -16.52 8.33
C LYS A 41 4.03 -15.64 7.49
N TRP A 42 4.59 -14.71 6.73
CA TRP A 42 3.86 -13.88 5.75
C TRP A 42 4.65 -13.88 4.45
N PRO A 43 4.01 -14.02 3.28
CA PRO A 43 4.74 -14.17 2.03
C PRO A 43 5.44 -12.86 1.63
N LEU A 44 6.67 -13.00 1.13
CA LEU A 44 7.33 -11.96 0.36
C LEU A 44 7.00 -12.18 -1.12
N THR A 45 6.53 -11.13 -1.79
CA THR A 45 6.07 -11.18 -3.18
C THR A 45 6.74 -10.10 -4.00
N LEU A 46 6.90 -10.34 -5.30
CA LEU A 46 7.27 -9.28 -6.24
C LEU A 46 6.14 -8.23 -6.28
N SER A 47 6.43 -7.03 -5.80
CA SER A 47 5.53 -5.89 -5.80
C SER A 47 5.96 -4.86 -6.84
N HIS A 48 4.98 -4.27 -7.49
CA HIS A 48 5.15 -3.13 -8.37
C HIS A 48 5.18 -1.85 -7.52
N GLU A 49 6.25 -1.05 -7.61
CA GLU A 49 6.44 0.16 -6.77
C GLU A 49 5.66 1.38 -7.27
N ASP A 50 5.14 1.33 -8.51
CA ASP A 50 4.32 2.39 -9.10
C ASP A 50 3.03 1.82 -9.71
N LEU A 51 2.28 1.01 -8.94
CA LEU A 51 1.06 0.40 -9.46
C LEU A 51 -0.05 1.47 -9.54
N THR A 52 -0.23 2.04 -10.73
CA THR A 52 -1.25 3.07 -11.02
C THR A 52 -2.05 2.68 -12.26
N GLU A 53 -3.13 3.42 -12.51
CA GLU A 53 -4.03 3.16 -13.64
C GLU A 53 -3.34 3.31 -14.99
N MET A 54 -2.23 4.08 -15.03
CA MET A 54 -1.41 4.26 -16.23
C MET A 54 -0.56 3.02 -16.55
N ASN A 55 -0.27 2.18 -15.56
CA ASN A 55 0.57 0.98 -15.70
C ASN A 55 -0.25 -0.32 -15.85
N VAL A 56 -1.58 -0.21 -15.96
CA VAL A 56 -2.51 -1.34 -16.09
C VAL A 56 -3.17 -1.31 -17.48
N LEU A 57 -2.95 -2.37 -18.25
CA LEU A 57 -3.56 -2.53 -19.57
C LEU A 57 -4.83 -3.37 -19.47
N ILE A 58 -5.93 -2.86 -20.01
CA ILE A 58 -7.23 -3.54 -20.04
C ILE A 58 -7.73 -3.71 -21.47
N ASN A 59 -8.41 -4.82 -21.74
CA ASN A 59 -9.20 -4.97 -22.96
C ASN A 59 -10.47 -4.11 -22.83
N PRO A 60 -10.68 -3.10 -23.70
CA PRO A 60 -11.82 -2.18 -23.57
C PRO A 60 -13.18 -2.85 -23.83
N SER A 61 -13.21 -3.97 -24.55
CA SER A 61 -14.45 -4.70 -24.85
C SER A 61 -14.88 -5.64 -23.72
N THR A 62 -13.93 -6.18 -22.95
CA THR A 62 -14.23 -7.19 -21.92
C THR A 62 -13.91 -6.75 -20.50
N GLY A 63 -13.16 -5.67 -20.32
CA GLY A 63 -12.63 -5.23 -19.02
C GLY A 63 -11.54 -6.14 -18.45
N HIS A 64 -11.05 -7.13 -19.21
CA HIS A 64 -10.02 -8.04 -18.72
C HIS A 64 -8.65 -7.36 -18.65
N LEU A 65 -7.92 -7.62 -17.58
CA LEU A 65 -6.51 -7.28 -17.45
C LEU A 65 -5.70 -8.03 -18.53
N THR A 66 -5.02 -7.29 -19.39
CA THR A 66 -4.17 -7.85 -20.45
C THR A 66 -2.67 -7.69 -20.17
N GLY A 67 -2.31 -6.83 -19.21
CA GLY A 67 -0.91 -6.67 -18.81
C GLY A 67 -0.74 -5.64 -17.70
N ILE A 68 0.41 -5.76 -17.02
CA ILE A 68 0.95 -4.74 -16.11
C ILE A 68 2.34 -4.41 -16.65
N VAL A 69 2.63 -3.13 -16.85
CA VAL A 69 3.88 -2.63 -17.47
C VAL A 69 4.68 -1.78 -16.48
N ASP A 70 5.90 -1.38 -16.86
CA ASP A 70 6.81 -0.53 -16.07
C ASP A 70 7.35 -1.15 -14.75
N TRP A 71 7.88 -2.36 -14.85
CA TRP A 71 8.46 -3.09 -13.72
C TRP A 71 9.87 -2.61 -13.28
N ASN A 72 10.36 -1.46 -13.77
CA ASN A 72 11.75 -1.02 -13.59
C ASN A 72 12.15 -0.89 -12.10
N ASN A 73 11.19 -0.59 -11.23
CA ASN A 73 11.41 -0.46 -9.79
C ASN A 73 10.85 -1.61 -8.95
N ALA A 74 10.48 -2.75 -9.55
CA ALA A 74 9.85 -3.83 -8.81
C ALA A 74 10.74 -4.40 -7.69
N ARG A 75 10.13 -4.73 -6.55
CA ARG A 75 10.85 -5.23 -5.36
C ARG A 75 10.16 -6.43 -4.74
N ILE A 76 10.95 -7.32 -4.15
CA ILE A 76 10.42 -8.39 -3.29
C ILE A 76 10.15 -7.79 -1.91
N VAL A 77 8.88 -7.69 -1.52
CA VAL A 77 8.43 -7.08 -0.25
C VAL A 77 7.28 -7.87 0.37
N PRO A 78 6.90 -7.64 1.65
CA PRO A 78 5.74 -8.31 2.23
C PRO A 78 4.49 -8.12 1.36
N PHE A 79 3.74 -9.20 1.15
CA PHE A 79 2.50 -9.15 0.39
C PHE A 79 1.53 -8.13 0.99
N GLY A 80 0.88 -7.34 0.14
CA GLY A 80 -0.10 -6.32 0.54
C GLY A 80 0.41 -4.89 0.51
N LEU A 81 1.73 -4.64 0.45
CA LEU A 81 2.28 -3.28 0.34
C LEU A 81 1.78 -2.57 -0.93
N GLY A 82 1.70 -3.26 -2.07
CA GLY A 82 1.21 -2.71 -3.34
C GLY A 82 -0.31 -2.44 -3.40
N LEU A 83 -1.07 -2.71 -2.33
CA LEU A 83 -2.53 -2.48 -2.33
C LEU A 83 -2.93 -1.01 -2.39
N TYR A 84 -1.98 -0.07 -2.22
CA TYR A 84 -2.25 1.35 -2.47
C TYR A 84 -2.69 1.59 -3.92
N GLY A 85 -2.18 0.82 -4.89
CA GLY A 85 -2.54 0.94 -6.30
C GLY A 85 -3.93 0.40 -6.60
N VAL A 86 -4.32 -0.69 -5.93
CA VAL A 86 -5.70 -1.20 -6.03
C VAL A 86 -6.69 -0.16 -5.51
N GLU A 87 -6.34 0.54 -4.42
CA GLU A 87 -7.17 1.61 -3.88
C GLU A 87 -7.28 2.80 -4.85
N SER A 88 -6.21 3.12 -5.59
CA SER A 88 -6.24 4.23 -6.55
C SER A 88 -7.26 4.02 -7.67
N PHE A 89 -7.57 2.76 -8.02
CA PHE A 89 -8.58 2.43 -9.04
C PHE A 89 -10.02 2.68 -8.59
N LEU A 90 -10.26 2.84 -7.28
CA LEU A 90 -11.61 2.89 -6.70
C LEU A 90 -12.18 4.31 -6.57
N GLY A 91 -11.39 5.32 -6.90
CA GLY A 91 -11.80 6.71 -6.74
C GLY A 91 -10.84 7.69 -7.37
N THR A 92 -10.98 8.95 -6.97
CA THR A 92 -10.10 10.03 -7.40
C THR A 92 -9.92 11.04 -6.28
N MET A 93 -8.78 11.74 -6.30
CA MET A 93 -8.52 12.82 -5.36
C MET A 93 -9.14 14.12 -5.89
N GLU A 94 -10.17 14.62 -5.21
CA GLU A 94 -10.80 15.93 -5.46
C GLU A 94 -10.24 16.98 -4.49
N ASN A 95 -10.58 18.26 -4.69
CA ASN A 95 -10.08 19.38 -3.87
C ASN A 95 -10.46 19.26 -2.38
N ASN A 96 -11.51 18.53 -2.05
CA ASN A 96 -12.00 18.28 -0.70
C ASN A 96 -11.65 16.89 -0.16
N GLY A 97 -10.76 16.16 -0.84
CA GLY A 97 -10.27 14.85 -0.43
C GLY A 97 -10.63 13.72 -1.38
N TRP A 98 -10.40 12.50 -0.92
CA TRP A 98 -10.63 11.30 -1.72
C TRP A 98 -12.12 11.02 -1.90
N LYS A 99 -12.52 10.75 -3.14
CA LYS A 99 -13.89 10.41 -3.50
C LYS A 99 -13.94 9.10 -4.25
N TYR A 100 -14.73 8.17 -3.71
CA TYR A 100 -14.96 6.89 -4.34
C TYR A 100 -15.97 6.97 -5.49
N TYR A 101 -15.82 6.08 -6.47
CA TYR A 101 -16.84 5.88 -7.51
C TYR A 101 -18.11 5.23 -6.93
N SER A 102 -19.25 5.47 -7.58
CA SER A 102 -20.58 5.08 -7.06
C SER A 102 -20.78 3.58 -6.84
N ASN A 103 -20.00 2.73 -7.51
CA ASN A 103 -20.07 1.27 -7.43
C ASN A 103 -18.96 0.65 -6.56
N VAL A 104 -18.20 1.46 -5.82
CA VAL A 104 -17.03 0.98 -5.05
C VAL A 104 -17.37 -0.14 -4.08
N GLU A 105 -18.52 -0.08 -3.40
CA GLU A 105 -18.85 -1.06 -2.36
C GLU A 105 -19.08 -2.46 -2.96
N GLN A 106 -19.72 -2.54 -4.12
CA GLN A 106 -19.91 -3.81 -4.83
C GLN A 106 -18.55 -4.39 -5.26
N ILE A 107 -17.66 -3.54 -5.81
CA ILE A 107 -16.32 -3.93 -6.22
C ILE A 107 -15.51 -4.43 -5.01
N ARG A 108 -15.55 -3.70 -3.89
CA ARG A 108 -14.82 -4.06 -2.67
C ARG A 108 -15.26 -5.39 -2.11
N VAL A 109 -16.56 -5.64 -2.00
CA VAL A 109 -17.08 -6.92 -1.51
C VAL A 109 -16.58 -8.08 -2.40
N THR A 110 -16.69 -7.95 -3.72
CA THR A 110 -16.20 -8.99 -4.65
C THR A 110 -14.69 -9.19 -4.53
N PHE A 111 -13.91 -8.11 -4.51
CA PHE A 111 -12.45 -8.18 -4.40
C PHE A 111 -12.01 -8.81 -3.07
N GLN A 112 -12.61 -8.39 -1.96
CA GLN A 112 -12.30 -8.90 -0.63
C GLN A 112 -12.60 -10.40 -0.53
N GLU A 113 -13.72 -10.87 -1.10
CA GLU A 113 -14.08 -12.29 -1.07
C GLU A 113 -13.13 -13.15 -1.91
N LEU A 114 -12.75 -12.67 -3.10
CA LEU A 114 -11.75 -13.33 -3.95
C LEU A 114 -10.39 -13.37 -3.26
N LEU A 115 -9.95 -12.26 -2.66
CA LEU A 115 -8.68 -12.17 -1.96
C LEU A 115 -8.66 -13.07 -0.72
N ARG A 116 -9.74 -13.09 0.07
CA ARG A 116 -9.90 -13.96 1.23
C ARG A 116 -9.82 -15.43 0.84
N THR A 117 -10.52 -15.82 -0.23
CA THR A 117 -10.48 -17.19 -0.77
C THR A 117 -9.09 -17.57 -1.26
N ALA A 118 -8.41 -16.66 -1.97
CA ALA A 118 -7.04 -16.88 -2.43
C ALA A 118 -6.06 -17.01 -1.26
N MET A 119 -6.16 -16.16 -0.24
CA MET A 119 -5.31 -16.24 0.95
C MET A 119 -5.54 -17.55 1.72
N ALA A 120 -6.79 -17.94 1.98
CA ALA A 120 -7.10 -19.20 2.66
C ALA A 120 -6.52 -20.43 1.93
N LYS A 121 -6.52 -20.40 0.60
CA LYS A 121 -5.93 -21.47 -0.22
C LYS A 121 -4.40 -21.48 -0.17
N ASN A 122 -3.75 -20.31 -0.20
CA ASN A 122 -2.30 -20.20 -0.35
C ASN A 122 -1.54 -20.06 0.98
N LEU A 123 -2.25 -19.74 2.07
CA LEU A 123 -1.70 -19.55 3.42
C LEU A 123 -2.46 -20.43 4.44
N PRO A 124 -2.51 -21.76 4.25
CA PRO A 124 -3.34 -22.64 5.08
C PRO A 124 -2.94 -22.69 6.56
N ASP A 125 -1.69 -22.30 6.87
CA ASP A 125 -1.16 -22.28 8.23
C ASP A 125 -1.55 -21.02 9.03
N LEU A 126 -2.20 -20.04 8.39
CA LEU A 126 -2.70 -18.83 9.05
C LEU A 126 -4.21 -18.91 9.24
N SER A 127 -4.67 -18.51 10.42
CA SER A 127 -6.10 -18.26 10.61
C SER A 127 -6.57 -17.09 9.74
N GLU A 128 -7.86 -17.07 9.36
CA GLU A 128 -8.43 -15.96 8.59
C GLU A 128 -8.21 -14.61 9.28
N ALA A 129 -8.38 -14.55 10.60
CA ALA A 129 -8.15 -13.35 11.39
C ALA A 129 -6.68 -12.89 11.38
N GLU A 130 -5.73 -13.82 11.48
CA GLU A 130 -4.30 -13.48 11.40
C GLU A 130 -3.92 -12.99 10.00
N ALA A 131 -4.38 -13.67 8.95
CA ALA A 131 -4.12 -13.26 7.57
C ALA A 131 -4.72 -11.89 7.26
N HIS A 132 -5.95 -11.64 7.71
CA HIS A 132 -6.60 -10.34 7.56
C HIS A 132 -5.84 -9.23 8.31
N SER A 133 -5.43 -9.47 9.56
CA SER A 133 -4.67 -8.50 10.35
C SER A 133 -3.34 -8.13 9.67
N LYS A 134 -2.57 -9.13 9.19
CA LYS A 134 -1.31 -8.90 8.47
C LYS A 134 -1.53 -8.18 7.14
N LEU A 135 -2.59 -8.52 6.40
CA LEU A 135 -2.94 -7.82 5.16
C LEU A 135 -3.26 -6.34 5.42
N MET A 136 -4.04 -6.04 6.45
CA MET A 136 -4.38 -4.66 6.79
C MET A 136 -3.16 -3.86 7.27
N LEU A 137 -2.27 -4.49 8.03
CA LEU A 137 -0.99 -3.91 8.41
C LEU A 137 -0.12 -3.61 7.16
N ALA A 138 0.03 -4.58 6.27
CA ALA A 138 0.80 -4.44 5.03
C ALA A 138 0.22 -3.34 4.12
N LYS A 139 -1.11 -3.25 4.01
CA LYS A 139 -1.80 -2.19 3.25
C LYS A 139 -1.52 -0.81 3.82
N ARG A 140 -1.66 -0.62 5.14
CA ARG A 140 -1.37 0.66 5.83
C ARG A 140 0.11 1.05 5.66
N LEU A 141 1.01 0.09 5.82
CA LEU A 141 2.44 0.29 5.57
C LEU A 141 2.71 0.71 4.12
N GLY A 142 2.05 0.06 3.15
CA GLY A 142 2.12 0.40 1.73
C GLY A 142 1.74 1.84 1.45
N PHE A 143 0.59 2.30 1.94
CA PHE A 143 0.18 3.71 1.83
C PHE A 143 1.20 4.67 2.43
N LEU A 144 1.68 4.35 3.63
CA LEU A 144 2.63 5.19 4.34
C LEU A 144 3.97 5.28 3.61
N LEU A 145 4.48 4.20 3.04
CA LEU A 145 5.74 4.21 2.29
C LEU A 145 5.60 4.86 0.92
N HIS A 146 4.47 4.67 0.22
CA HIS A 146 4.27 5.23 -1.12
C HIS A 146 3.95 6.74 -1.06
N TYR A 147 3.03 7.16 -0.19
CA TYR A 147 2.63 8.57 -0.07
C TYR A 147 3.42 9.34 1.01
N GLY A 148 4.19 8.67 1.87
CA GLY A 148 5.03 9.34 2.88
C GLY A 148 6.23 10.08 2.31
N PHE A 149 6.56 9.82 1.04
CA PHE A 149 7.70 10.40 0.36
C PHE A 149 7.27 11.05 -0.94
N VAL A 150 8.05 12.04 -1.38
CA VAL A 150 7.94 12.67 -2.70
C VAL A 150 9.34 12.83 -3.29
N PHE A 151 9.46 12.68 -4.60
CA PHE A 151 10.71 13.01 -5.30
C PHE A 151 10.88 14.54 -5.29
N GLY A 152 12.02 15.01 -4.78
CA GLY A 152 12.35 16.44 -4.77
C GLY A 152 13.03 16.91 -6.07
N ASP A 153 13.37 18.20 -6.12
CA ASP A 153 14.12 18.81 -7.24
C ASP A 153 15.60 18.36 -7.35
N GLY A 154 16.00 17.31 -6.62
CA GLY A 154 17.34 16.72 -6.63
C GLY A 154 17.29 15.18 -6.67
N ASP A 155 18.43 14.50 -6.54
CA ASP A 155 18.55 13.04 -6.71
C ASP A 155 18.07 12.22 -5.50
N GLY A 156 16.84 12.45 -5.01
CA GLY A 156 16.30 11.63 -3.92
C GLY A 156 14.87 11.90 -3.47
N GLU A 157 14.35 10.92 -2.73
CA GLU A 157 13.08 11.03 -2.00
C GLU A 157 13.26 11.91 -0.75
N ARG A 158 12.32 12.83 -0.52
CA ARG A 158 12.17 13.55 0.76
C ARG A 158 10.85 13.17 1.42
N PRO A 159 10.74 13.29 2.76
CA PRO A 159 9.45 13.15 3.42
C PRO A 159 8.44 14.17 2.89
N VAL A 160 7.18 13.74 2.81
CA VAL A 160 6.05 14.60 2.45
C VAL A 160 5.85 15.70 3.51
N LYS A 161 5.43 16.88 3.06
CA LYS A 161 5.16 18.07 3.88
C LYS A 161 3.73 18.55 3.67
N GLU A 162 3.25 19.39 4.58
CA GLU A 162 1.97 20.09 4.40
C GLU A 162 1.95 20.85 3.07
N GLY A 163 0.87 20.70 2.31
CA GLY A 163 0.72 21.26 0.96
C GLY A 163 1.19 20.36 -0.19
N ASP A 164 1.96 19.30 0.06
CA ASP A 164 2.23 18.29 -0.96
C ASP A 164 0.95 17.48 -1.25
N ARG A 165 0.71 17.14 -2.52
CA ARG A 165 -0.47 16.34 -2.92
C ARG A 165 -0.53 14.98 -2.19
N ASN A 166 0.62 14.36 -1.94
CA ASN A 166 0.71 13.09 -1.22
C ASN A 166 0.17 13.17 0.22
N MET A 167 0.17 14.36 0.85
CA MET A 167 -0.42 14.54 2.18
C MET A 167 -1.92 14.23 2.17
N MET A 168 -2.63 14.66 1.12
CA MET A 168 -4.07 14.39 0.98
C MET A 168 -4.38 12.90 0.91
N TYR A 169 -3.49 12.11 0.30
CA TYR A 169 -3.63 10.65 0.22
C TYR A 169 -3.36 9.98 1.58
N LEU A 170 -2.36 10.44 2.32
CA LEU A 170 -2.13 9.95 3.68
C LEU A 170 -3.33 10.22 4.58
N GLU A 171 -3.91 11.43 4.51
CA GLU A 171 -5.10 11.78 5.27
C GLU A 171 -6.30 10.91 4.90
N ALA A 172 -6.52 10.70 3.60
CA ALA A 172 -7.67 9.92 3.13
C ALA A 172 -7.62 8.42 3.51
N PHE A 173 -6.43 7.84 3.66
CA PHE A 173 -6.27 6.40 3.80
C PHE A 173 -5.74 5.93 5.17
N LEU A 174 -5.21 6.84 5.98
CA LEU A 174 -4.63 6.50 7.29
C LEU A 174 -5.30 7.19 8.49
N LEU A 175 -6.16 8.19 8.26
CA LEU A 175 -6.92 8.91 9.28
C LEU A 175 -8.43 8.72 9.07
#